data_AF-A0A1S4EEF1-F1
#
_entry.id   AF-A0A1S4EEF1-F1
#
_cell.length_a   1.000
_cell.length_b   1.000
_cell.length_c   1.000
_cell.angle_alpha   90.00
_cell.angle_beta   90.00
_cell.angle_gamma   90.00
#
_symmetry.space_group_name_H-M   'P 1'
#
loop_
_entity.id
_entity.type
_entity.pdbx_description
1 polymer ?
#
loop_
_entity_poly.entity_id
_entity_poly.type
_entity_poly.pdbx_seq_one_letter_code
_entity_poly.pdbx_strand_id
1 'polypeptide(L)'
;MSHQDHLHSESQVLPVQPHNELLSLQYLVSCLLPNHPCNIITTAPQPPRKIRRSLSNQYLPILRERHLEDEEPNSDNYKSILQRIHTNTVNTVIEGYSPNKVLGTNALPEVDESEKSLPRSTRCTLAQLRSGWCKLLNNYKARLDPSVADTCPLCQSLNHDVWHLFSCPSKPTTLDPTSLWTDPVVVAKFLDLETEL
;
A
#
# COMPACT_ATOMS: atom_id res chain seq x y z
N MET A 1 -2.57 0.39 -15.18
CA MET A 1 -2.54 -0.48 -13.97
C MET A 1 -1.36 -0.03 -13.16
N SER A 2 -1.50 0.36 -11.89
CA SER A 2 -0.38 0.73 -11.01
C SER A 2 0.31 -0.52 -10.46
N HIS A 3 1.54 -0.38 -9.93
CA HIS A 3 2.17 -1.45 -9.16
C HIS A 3 1.35 -1.73 -7.89
N GLN A 4 1.13 -3.01 -7.56
CA GLN A 4 0.23 -3.41 -6.47
C GLN A 4 0.64 -2.80 -5.11
N ASP A 5 1.93 -2.85 -4.77
CA ASP A 5 2.45 -2.30 -3.51
C ASP A 5 2.16 -0.82 -3.33
N HIS A 6 2.29 -0.04 -4.41
CA HIS A 6 2.03 1.39 -4.38
C HIS A 6 0.56 1.69 -4.11
N LEU A 7 -0.37 0.90 -4.69
CA LEU A 7 -1.79 1.06 -4.40
C LEU A 7 -2.10 0.82 -2.91
N HIS A 8 -1.50 -0.22 -2.32
CA HIS A 8 -1.68 -0.52 -0.90
C HIS A 8 -1.06 0.55 0.01
N SER A 9 0.12 1.04 -0.34
CA SER A 9 0.78 2.15 0.35
C SER A 9 -0.06 3.43 0.32
N GLU A 10 -0.56 3.84 -0.85
CA GLU A 10 -1.32 5.09 -1.00
C GLU A 10 -2.73 5.00 -0.40
N SER A 11 -3.40 3.84 -0.52
CA SER A 11 -4.73 3.65 0.06
C SER A 11 -4.72 3.34 1.56
N GLN A 12 -3.54 3.06 2.13
CA GLN A 12 -3.38 2.59 3.52
C GLN A 12 -4.19 1.32 3.82
N VAL A 13 -4.34 0.44 2.81
CA VAL A 13 -5.07 -0.83 2.92
C VAL A 13 -4.10 -1.99 2.79
N LEU A 14 -4.10 -2.90 3.78
CA LEU A 14 -3.28 -4.11 3.73
C LEU A 14 -3.68 -5.03 2.56
N PRO A 15 -2.72 -5.77 1.97
CA PRO A 15 -3.05 -6.85 1.06
C PRO A 15 -3.90 -7.92 1.76
N VAL A 16 -4.78 -8.56 1.00
CA VAL A 16 -5.82 -9.47 1.54
C VAL A 16 -5.23 -10.59 2.39
N GLN A 17 -4.13 -11.19 1.95
CA GLN A 17 -3.52 -12.31 2.68
C GLN A 17 -2.97 -11.87 4.06
N PRO A 18 -2.03 -10.89 4.17
CA PRO A 18 -1.60 -10.36 5.46
C PRO A 18 -2.74 -9.89 6.36
N HIS A 19 -3.79 -9.28 5.77
CA HIS A 19 -4.97 -8.86 6.53
C HIS A 19 -5.73 -10.07 7.13
N ASN A 20 -5.96 -11.13 6.36
CA ASN A 20 -6.60 -12.34 6.86
C ASN A 20 -5.75 -13.08 7.91
N GLU A 21 -4.44 -13.07 7.75
CA GLU A 21 -3.50 -13.64 8.72
C GLU A 21 -3.53 -12.84 10.03
N LEU A 22 -3.53 -11.50 9.97
CA LEU A 22 -3.73 -10.60 11.11
C LEU A 22 -5.02 -10.92 11.87
N LEU A 23 -6.15 -11.01 11.17
CA LEU A 23 -7.43 -11.34 11.79
C LEU A 23 -7.42 -12.74 12.44
N SER A 24 -6.77 -13.71 11.78
CA SER A 24 -6.62 -15.07 12.31
C SER A 24 -5.82 -15.09 13.61
N LEU A 25 -4.74 -14.30 13.69
CA LEU A 25 -3.93 -14.14 14.90
C LEU A 25 -4.72 -13.47 16.02
N GLN A 26 -5.39 -12.35 15.73
CA GLN A 26 -6.22 -11.62 16.70
C GLN A 26 -7.36 -12.50 17.26
N TYR A 27 -8.00 -13.29 16.40
CA TYR A 27 -9.01 -14.26 16.81
C TYR A 27 -8.45 -15.38 17.68
N LEU A 28 -7.24 -15.87 17.39
CA LEU A 28 -6.61 -16.88 18.26
C LEU A 28 -6.27 -16.33 19.65
N VAL A 29 -5.87 -15.06 19.76
CA VAL A 29 -5.68 -14.41 21.07
C VAL A 29 -6.98 -14.42 21.86
N SER A 30 -8.11 -14.11 21.24
CA SER A 30 -9.41 -14.15 21.95
C SER A 30 -9.73 -15.57 22.40
N CYS A 31 -9.42 -16.59 21.59
CA CYS A 31 -9.61 -17.99 21.95
C CYS A 31 -8.69 -18.46 23.09
N LEU A 32 -7.54 -17.81 23.32
CA LEU A 32 -6.68 -18.14 24.46
C LEU A 32 -7.24 -17.67 25.80
N LEU A 33 -8.18 -16.73 25.81
CA LEU A 33 -8.82 -16.29 27.04
C LEU A 33 -9.64 -17.45 27.67
N PRO A 34 -9.50 -17.72 28.98
CA PRO A 34 -10.16 -18.85 29.63
C PRO A 34 -11.70 -18.86 29.50
N ASN A 35 -12.31 -17.67 29.49
CA ASN A 35 -13.76 -17.50 29.43
C ASN A 35 -14.31 -17.40 28.00
N HIS A 36 -13.48 -17.57 26.97
CA HIS A 36 -13.93 -17.43 25.58
C HIS A 36 -14.67 -18.69 25.11
N PRO A 37 -15.82 -18.56 24.43
CA PRO A 37 -16.62 -19.72 23.99
C PRO A 37 -15.85 -20.65 23.04
N CYS A 38 -14.88 -20.12 22.30
CA CYS A 38 -14.04 -20.89 21.38
C CYS A 38 -12.68 -21.31 21.96
N ASN A 39 -12.51 -21.30 23.29
CA ASN A 39 -11.26 -21.74 23.93
C ASN A 39 -10.89 -23.20 23.56
N ILE A 40 -11.89 -24.04 23.27
CA ILE A 40 -11.68 -25.40 22.78
C ILE A 40 -10.80 -25.48 21.51
N ILE A 41 -10.74 -24.43 20.69
CA ILE A 41 -9.91 -24.39 19.47
C ILE A 41 -8.41 -24.45 19.79
N THR A 42 -8.01 -23.88 20.93
CA THR A 42 -6.60 -23.80 21.37
C THR A 42 -6.22 -24.95 22.31
N THR A 43 -7.19 -25.52 23.04
CA THR A 43 -6.97 -26.56 24.05
C THR A 43 -7.28 -27.98 23.57
N ALA A 44 -8.07 -28.16 22.52
CA ALA A 44 -8.43 -29.49 22.04
C ALA A 44 -7.19 -30.28 21.56
N PRO A 45 -7.12 -31.59 21.87
CA PRO A 45 -6.04 -32.44 21.38
C PRO A 45 -6.05 -32.49 19.86
N GLN A 46 -4.86 -32.53 19.27
CA GLN A 46 -4.71 -32.59 17.83
C GLN A 46 -5.32 -33.90 17.29
N PRO A 47 -6.12 -33.84 16.21
CA PRO A 47 -6.68 -35.05 15.64
C PRO A 47 -5.57 -35.96 15.11
N PRO A 48 -5.73 -37.29 15.18
CA PRO A 48 -4.70 -38.24 14.76
C PRO A 48 -4.38 -38.13 13.27
N ARG A 49 -5.31 -37.62 12.45
CA ARG A 49 -5.13 -37.41 11.01
C ARG A 49 -5.22 -35.93 10.67
N LYS A 50 -4.12 -35.35 10.15
CA LYS A 50 -4.02 -33.95 9.74
C LYS A 50 -4.49 -33.76 8.30
N ILE A 51 -5.80 -33.87 8.06
CA ILE A 51 -6.39 -33.71 6.70
C ILE A 51 -6.32 -32.25 6.22
N ARG A 52 -6.51 -31.29 7.12
CA ARG A 52 -6.37 -29.85 6.86
C ARG A 52 -5.63 -29.19 8.02
N ARG A 53 -4.90 -28.10 7.74
CA ARG A 53 -4.28 -27.28 8.77
C ARG A 53 -5.39 -26.49 9.48
N SER A 54 -5.53 -26.66 10.79
CA SER A 54 -6.42 -25.83 11.60
C SER A 54 -5.79 -24.46 11.86
N LEU A 55 -6.62 -23.48 12.23
CA LEU A 55 -6.14 -22.16 12.67
C LEU A 55 -5.09 -22.29 13.79
N SER A 56 -5.37 -23.10 14.81
CA SER A 56 -4.44 -23.34 15.91
C SER A 56 -3.12 -23.96 15.43
N ASN A 57 -3.16 -24.96 14.53
CA ASN A 57 -1.93 -25.57 14.01
C ASN A 57 -1.08 -24.60 13.18
N GLN A 58 -1.73 -23.71 12.41
CA GLN A 58 -1.03 -22.84 11.49
C GLN A 58 -0.48 -21.58 12.17
N TYR A 59 -1.28 -20.93 13.02
CA TYR A 59 -0.99 -19.59 13.51
C TYR A 59 -0.66 -19.54 15.00
N LEU A 60 -0.98 -20.55 15.81
CA LEU A 60 -0.60 -20.54 17.23
C LEU A 60 0.92 -20.53 17.46
N PRO A 61 1.75 -21.28 16.68
CA PRO A 61 3.20 -21.17 16.80
C PRO A 61 3.70 -19.76 16.46
N ILE A 62 3.18 -19.17 15.38
CA ILE A 62 3.52 -17.80 14.94
C ILE A 62 3.14 -16.79 16.01
N LEU A 63 1.94 -16.93 16.59
CA LEU A 63 1.43 -16.07 17.65
C LEU A 63 2.35 -16.09 18.87
N ARG A 64 2.74 -17.29 19.33
CA ARG A 64 3.62 -17.46 20.49
C ARG A 64 5.01 -16.87 20.24
N GLU A 65 5.62 -17.20 19.11
CA GLU A 65 6.97 -16.77 18.77
C GLU A 65 7.08 -15.26 18.55
N ARG A 66 6.12 -14.65 17.86
CA ARG A 66 6.25 -13.27 17.37
C ARG A 66 5.47 -12.22 18.14
N HIS A 67 4.51 -12.63 18.98
CA HIS A 67 3.52 -11.69 19.52
C HIS A 67 3.15 -11.89 20.98
N LEU A 68 3.55 -12.97 21.65
CA LEU A 68 3.21 -13.20 23.06
C LEU A 68 4.36 -12.96 24.03
N GLU A 69 5.63 -13.01 23.61
CA GLU A 69 6.78 -12.70 24.48
C GLU A 69 6.73 -13.47 25.83
N ASP A 70 6.35 -14.75 25.79
CA ASP A 70 6.14 -15.62 26.96
C ASP A 70 5.00 -15.21 27.93
N GLU A 71 4.18 -14.21 27.57
CA GLU A 71 2.99 -13.82 28.32
C GLU A 71 1.74 -14.58 27.85
N GLU A 72 0.96 -15.11 28.79
CA GLU A 72 -0.36 -15.68 28.49
C GLU A 72 -1.42 -14.57 28.41
N PRO A 73 -2.30 -14.59 27.39
CA PRO A 73 -3.38 -13.61 27.25
C PRO A 73 -4.36 -13.65 28.42
N ASN A 74 -4.66 -12.49 28.96
CA ASN A 74 -5.64 -12.25 30.02
C ASN A 74 -6.42 -10.95 29.75
N SER A 75 -7.36 -10.60 30.63
CA SER A 75 -8.21 -9.42 30.42
C SER A 75 -7.42 -8.10 30.38
N ASP A 76 -6.27 -8.04 31.04
CA ASP A 76 -5.50 -6.80 31.22
C ASP A 76 -4.56 -6.55 30.04
N ASN A 77 -3.93 -7.61 29.50
CA ASN A 77 -3.02 -7.51 28.34
C ASN A 77 -3.66 -7.80 26.98
N TYR A 78 -4.94 -8.22 26.93
CA TYR A 78 -5.61 -8.57 25.68
C TYR A 78 -5.50 -7.47 24.60
N LYS A 79 -5.82 -6.22 24.96
CA LYS A 79 -5.81 -5.10 24.01
C LYS A 79 -4.41 -4.74 23.54
N SER A 80 -3.41 -4.79 24.42
CA SER A 80 -2.02 -4.49 24.04
C SER A 80 -1.47 -5.57 23.10
N ILE A 81 -1.82 -6.84 23.32
CA ILE A 81 -1.46 -7.94 22.41
C ILE A 81 -2.08 -7.70 21.01
N LEU A 82 -3.37 -7.34 20.93
CA LEU A 82 -4.01 -7.05 19.63
C LEU A 82 -3.32 -5.89 18.88
N GLN A 83 -2.96 -4.83 19.61
CA GLN A 83 -2.22 -3.70 19.05
C GLN A 83 -0.83 -4.12 18.58
N ARG A 84 -0.11 -4.92 19.36
CA ARG A 84 1.21 -5.46 18.97
C ARG A 84 1.13 -6.30 17.71
N ILE A 85 0.14 -7.20 17.59
CA ILE A 85 -0.06 -7.99 16.37
C ILE A 85 -0.30 -7.06 15.18
N HIS A 86 -1.22 -6.10 15.32
CA HIS A 86 -1.52 -5.14 14.25
C HIS A 86 -0.27 -4.37 13.82
N THR A 87 0.43 -3.72 14.76
CA THR A 87 1.64 -2.93 14.48
C THR A 87 2.72 -3.78 13.82
N ASN A 88 3.01 -4.97 14.34
CA ASN A 88 4.03 -5.85 13.79
C ASN A 88 3.66 -6.31 12.37
N THR A 89 2.40 -6.69 12.11
CA THR A 89 1.95 -7.09 10.78
C THR A 89 2.01 -5.93 9.79
N VAL A 90 1.53 -4.74 10.18
CA VAL A 90 1.58 -3.55 9.31
C VAL A 90 3.02 -3.18 8.98
N ASN A 91 3.91 -3.13 9.97
CA ASN A 91 5.31 -2.80 9.75
C ASN A 91 5.98 -3.81 8.81
N THR A 92 5.77 -5.11 9.04
CA THR A 92 6.31 -6.17 8.17
C THR A 92 5.84 -6.02 6.72
N VAL A 93 4.58 -5.64 6.52
CA VAL A 93 4.02 -5.42 5.17
C VAL A 93 4.62 -4.18 4.51
N ILE A 94 4.72 -3.06 5.24
CA ILE A 94 5.28 -1.80 4.73
C ILE A 94 6.76 -1.97 4.36
N GLU A 95 7.54 -2.65 5.21
CA GLU A 95 8.94 -2.96 4.95
C GLU A 95 9.14 -3.86 3.73
N GLY A 96 8.14 -4.71 3.43
CA GLY A 96 8.14 -5.60 2.28
C GLY A 96 7.79 -4.94 0.95
N TYR A 97 7.35 -3.68 0.93
CA TYR A 97 7.00 -3.00 -0.31
C TYR A 97 8.22 -2.68 -1.17
N SER A 98 8.04 -2.79 -2.48
CA SER A 98 9.03 -2.34 -3.45
C SER A 98 9.08 -0.80 -3.54
N PRO A 99 10.27 -0.21 -3.78
CA PRO A 99 10.42 1.23 -4.01
C PRO A 99 9.47 1.76 -5.06
N ASN A 100 8.84 2.91 -4.78
CA ASN A 100 7.99 3.57 -5.75
C ASN A 100 8.79 3.88 -7.01
N LYS A 101 8.20 3.61 -8.17
CA LYS A 101 8.88 3.74 -9.46
C LYS A 101 9.29 5.18 -9.80
N VAL A 102 8.54 6.18 -9.33
CA VAL A 102 8.77 7.60 -9.61
C VAL A 102 9.83 8.16 -8.68
N LEU A 103 9.65 8.06 -7.36
CA LEU A 103 10.57 8.63 -6.38
C LEU A 103 11.76 7.71 -6.04
N GLY A 104 11.71 6.43 -6.42
CA GLY A 104 12.76 5.46 -6.14
C GLY A 104 12.90 5.10 -4.65
N THR A 105 11.90 5.38 -3.82
CA THR A 105 11.93 5.18 -2.37
C THR A 105 10.61 4.58 -1.85
N ASN A 106 10.67 3.93 -0.69
CA ASN A 106 9.50 3.47 0.07
C ASN A 106 8.93 4.56 1.00
N ALA A 107 9.75 5.55 1.36
CA ALA A 107 9.33 6.65 2.22
C ALA A 107 8.64 7.74 1.37
N LEU A 108 7.37 7.51 1.04
CA LEU A 108 6.57 8.45 0.26
C LEU A 108 6.00 9.56 1.16
N PRO A 109 5.88 10.79 0.65
CA PRO A 109 5.14 11.83 1.35
C PRO A 109 3.65 11.46 1.51
N GLU A 110 3.00 12.01 2.52
CA GLU A 110 1.54 11.96 2.60
C GLU A 110 0.91 12.75 1.45
N VAL A 111 -0.20 12.25 0.93
CA VAL A 111 -0.96 12.94 -0.11
C VAL A 111 -1.69 14.12 0.53
N ASP A 112 -1.45 15.32 0.03
CA ASP A 112 -2.04 16.53 0.58
C ASP A 112 -3.58 16.52 0.47
N GLU A 113 -4.21 16.95 1.55
CA GLU A 113 -5.67 16.93 1.72
C GLU A 113 -6.40 17.79 0.68
N SER A 114 -5.72 18.79 0.10
CA SER A 114 -6.27 19.61 -0.99
C SER A 114 -6.65 18.77 -2.22
N GLU A 115 -6.07 17.58 -2.41
CA GLU A 115 -6.46 16.67 -3.49
C GLU A 115 -7.96 16.32 -3.42
N LYS A 116 -8.55 16.25 -2.22
CA LYS A 116 -9.98 15.92 -2.03
C LYS A 116 -10.92 16.92 -2.70
N SER A 117 -10.47 18.16 -2.94
CA SER A 117 -11.24 19.18 -3.66
C SER A 117 -11.31 18.94 -5.17
N LEU A 118 -10.43 18.11 -5.71
CA LEU A 118 -10.35 17.85 -7.15
C LEU A 118 -11.40 16.82 -7.63
N PRO A 119 -11.87 16.94 -8.88
CA PRO A 119 -12.68 15.94 -9.53
C PRO A 119 -12.06 14.54 -9.47
N ARG A 120 -12.92 13.52 -9.44
CA ARG A 120 -12.49 12.11 -9.38
C ARG A 120 -11.56 11.76 -10.56
N SER A 121 -11.85 12.26 -11.76
CA SER A 121 -11.04 12.09 -12.98
C SER A 121 -9.59 12.56 -12.76
N THR A 122 -9.44 13.76 -12.21
CA THR A 122 -8.14 14.37 -11.91
C THR A 122 -7.40 13.61 -10.82
N ARG A 123 -8.06 13.30 -9.69
CA ARG A 123 -7.47 12.47 -8.62
C ARG A 123 -6.95 11.12 -9.14
N CYS A 124 -7.74 10.44 -9.97
CA CYS A 124 -7.32 9.19 -10.60
C CYS A 124 -6.08 9.38 -11.49
N THR A 125 -5.99 10.50 -12.21
CA THR A 125 -4.84 10.81 -13.07
C THR A 125 -3.58 11.10 -12.26
N LEU A 126 -3.70 11.85 -11.15
CA LEU A 126 -2.59 12.13 -10.24
C LEU A 126 -2.07 10.85 -9.57
N ALA A 127 -2.95 9.98 -9.05
CA ALA A 127 -2.55 8.69 -8.51
C ALA A 127 -1.85 7.80 -9.57
N GLN A 128 -2.33 7.81 -10.82
CA GLN A 128 -1.65 7.11 -11.91
C GLN A 128 -0.25 7.68 -12.18
N LEU A 129 -0.08 9.01 -12.12
CA LEU A 129 1.23 9.65 -12.26
C LEU A 129 2.16 9.28 -11.11
N ARG A 130 1.70 9.32 -9.85
CA ARG A 130 2.46 8.86 -8.66
C ARG A 130 2.94 7.41 -8.78
N SER A 131 2.18 6.57 -9.47
CA SER A 131 2.60 5.19 -9.74
C SER A 131 3.62 5.05 -10.88
N GLY A 132 3.69 6.01 -11.81
CA GLY A 132 4.45 5.90 -13.06
C GLY A 132 3.74 5.11 -14.17
N TRP A 133 2.43 4.90 -14.04
CA TRP A 133 1.58 4.13 -14.98
C TRP A 133 0.39 4.97 -15.46
N CYS A 134 0.69 6.18 -15.94
CA CYS A 134 -0.30 7.12 -16.47
C CYS A 134 -0.26 7.18 -18.00
N LYS A 135 -1.43 7.20 -18.64
CA LYS A 135 -1.56 7.34 -20.10
C LYS A 135 -1.07 8.69 -20.64
N LEU A 136 -0.84 9.68 -19.78
CA LEU A 136 -0.21 10.95 -20.17
C LEU A 136 1.27 10.77 -20.56
N LEU A 137 1.93 9.73 -20.04
CA LEU A 137 3.35 9.47 -20.25
C LEU A 137 3.55 8.61 -21.50
N ASN A 138 4.38 9.06 -22.45
CA ASN A 138 4.71 8.23 -23.62
C ASN A 138 5.61 7.05 -23.23
N ASN A 139 6.42 7.16 -22.16
CA ASN A 139 7.15 6.03 -21.60
C ASN A 139 6.21 4.89 -21.16
N TYR A 140 5.03 5.24 -20.64
CA TYR A 140 4.04 4.23 -20.32
C TYR A 140 3.37 3.64 -21.56
N LYS A 141 3.02 4.49 -22.54
CA LYS A 141 2.41 4.03 -23.80
C LYS A 141 3.34 3.12 -24.61
N ALA A 142 4.63 3.46 -24.72
CA ALA A 142 5.63 2.66 -25.42
C ALA A 142 5.84 1.26 -24.82
N ARG A 143 5.61 1.11 -23.51
CA ARG A 143 5.60 -0.20 -22.83
C ARG A 143 4.40 -1.07 -23.21
N LEU A 144 3.29 -0.46 -23.60
CA LEU A 144 2.07 -1.16 -24.02
C LEU A 144 2.06 -1.45 -25.51
N ASP A 145 2.59 -0.53 -26.31
CA ASP A 145 2.61 -0.60 -27.77
C ASP A 145 3.98 -0.13 -28.28
N PRO A 146 4.81 -1.05 -28.83
CA PRO A 146 6.13 -0.72 -29.36
C PRO A 146 6.12 0.27 -30.53
N SER A 147 4.97 0.51 -31.19
CA SER A 147 4.85 1.51 -32.26
C SER A 147 4.85 2.94 -31.73
N VAL A 148 4.58 3.15 -30.44
CA VAL A 148 4.61 4.46 -29.80
C VAL A 148 6.04 4.78 -29.37
N ALA A 149 6.60 5.86 -29.90
CA ALA A 149 7.91 6.34 -29.49
C ALA A 149 7.87 6.88 -28.05
N ASP A 150 8.86 6.49 -27.24
CA ASP A 150 9.09 7.07 -25.91
C ASP A 150 9.82 8.42 -26.02
N THR A 151 9.13 9.40 -26.60
CA THR A 151 9.62 10.76 -26.76
C THR A 151 8.60 11.77 -26.26
N CYS A 152 9.09 12.89 -25.74
CA CYS A 152 8.23 13.97 -25.28
C CYS A 152 7.57 14.66 -26.50
N PRO A 153 6.24 14.87 -26.51
CA PRO A 153 5.57 15.53 -27.62
C PRO A 153 5.91 17.02 -27.75
N LEU A 154 6.44 17.65 -26.69
CA LEU A 154 6.74 19.09 -26.66
C LEU A 154 8.19 19.42 -27.04
N CYS A 155 9.16 18.66 -26.51
CA CYS A 155 10.59 18.93 -26.72
C CYS A 155 11.34 17.80 -27.44
N GLN A 156 10.65 16.71 -27.80
CA GLN A 156 11.19 15.56 -28.54
C GLN A 156 12.36 14.81 -27.85
N SER A 157 12.64 15.09 -26.58
CA SER A 157 13.63 14.33 -25.83
C SER A 157 13.16 12.90 -25.58
N LEU A 158 14.11 11.99 -25.42
CA LEU A 158 13.85 10.60 -25.04
C LEU A 158 13.32 10.49 -23.61
N ASN A 159 12.61 9.40 -23.32
CA ASN A 159 12.08 9.02 -22.00
C ASN A 159 11.08 10.05 -21.45
N HIS A 160 9.86 10.05 -22.00
CA HIS A 160 8.76 10.87 -21.51
C HIS A 160 8.12 10.22 -20.27
N ASP A 161 8.83 10.28 -19.15
CA ASP A 161 8.41 9.84 -17.82
C ASP A 161 7.97 11.01 -16.93
N VAL A 162 7.67 10.73 -15.66
CA VAL A 162 7.22 11.75 -14.70
C VAL A 162 8.31 12.78 -14.40
N TRP A 163 9.58 12.36 -14.33
CA TRP A 163 10.70 13.27 -14.14
C TRP A 163 10.81 14.25 -15.30
N HIS A 164 10.68 13.75 -16.53
CA HIS A 164 10.66 14.59 -17.71
C HIS A 164 9.46 15.55 -17.72
N LEU A 165 8.28 15.10 -17.29
CA LEU A 165 7.06 15.92 -17.24
C LEU A 165 7.27 17.25 -16.49
N PHE A 166 8.07 17.22 -15.41
CA PHE A 166 8.38 18.40 -14.59
C PHE A 166 9.70 19.10 -14.96
N SER A 167 10.55 18.48 -15.78
CA SER A 167 11.83 19.05 -16.23
C SER A 167 11.85 19.41 -17.73
N CYS A 168 10.69 19.36 -18.39
CA CYS A 168 10.58 19.61 -19.83
C CYS A 168 10.97 21.07 -20.17
N PRO A 169 11.97 21.29 -21.04
CA PRO A 169 12.39 22.65 -21.42
C PRO A 169 11.29 23.47 -22.09
N SER A 170 10.38 22.80 -22.80
CA SER A 170 9.26 23.45 -23.50
C SER A 170 8.10 23.82 -22.57
N LYS A 171 8.11 23.36 -21.32
CA LYS A 171 7.08 23.68 -20.30
C LYS A 171 7.75 23.87 -18.93
N PRO A 172 8.49 24.98 -18.73
CA PRO A 172 9.26 25.21 -17.51
C PRO A 172 8.34 25.35 -16.29
N THR A 173 8.76 24.80 -15.17
CA THR A 173 8.04 24.85 -13.90
C THR A 173 9.02 24.81 -12.72
N THR A 174 8.55 25.24 -11.55
CA THR A 174 9.27 25.08 -10.28
C THR A 174 8.87 23.79 -9.55
N LEU A 175 7.87 23.07 -10.08
CA LEU A 175 7.38 21.82 -9.54
C LEU A 175 8.37 20.68 -9.81
N ASP A 176 8.34 19.68 -8.97
CA ASP A 176 9.09 18.44 -9.09
C ASP A 176 8.15 17.23 -9.01
N PRO A 177 8.63 15.99 -9.20
CA PRO A 177 7.79 14.81 -9.04
C PRO A 177 7.18 14.67 -7.64
N THR A 178 7.85 15.15 -6.59
CA THR A 178 7.35 15.13 -5.20
C THR A 178 6.08 15.96 -5.06
N SER A 179 5.94 17.02 -5.85
CA SER A 179 4.78 17.90 -5.91
C SER A 179 3.48 17.16 -6.26
N LEU A 180 3.57 15.96 -6.86
CA LEU A 180 2.39 15.08 -7.06
C LEU A 180 1.75 14.64 -5.74
N TRP A 181 2.50 14.63 -4.64
CA TRP A 181 1.99 14.33 -3.30
C TRP A 181 1.68 15.61 -2.53
N THR A 182 2.58 16.60 -2.54
CA THR A 182 2.49 17.78 -1.67
C THR A 182 1.61 18.89 -2.21
N ASP A 183 1.52 19.06 -3.54
CA ASP A 183 0.84 20.18 -4.19
C ASP A 183 -0.08 19.73 -5.34
N PRO A 184 -1.00 18.77 -5.10
CA PRO A 184 -1.77 18.10 -6.15
C PRO A 184 -2.66 19.04 -6.97
N VAL A 185 -3.19 20.11 -6.35
CA VAL A 185 -3.99 21.13 -7.04
C VAL A 185 -3.14 21.95 -8.00
N VAL A 186 -1.92 22.32 -7.60
CA VAL A 186 -1.00 23.10 -8.45
C VAL A 186 -0.53 22.25 -9.63
N VAL A 187 -0.22 20.97 -9.37
CA VAL A 187 0.12 20.00 -10.42
C VAL A 187 -1.05 19.81 -11.39
N ALA A 188 -2.29 19.67 -10.89
CA ALA A 188 -3.46 19.52 -11.74
C ALA A 188 -3.61 20.71 -12.70
N LYS A 189 -3.47 21.95 -12.21
CA LYS A 189 -3.48 23.16 -13.05
C LYS A 189 -2.33 23.18 -14.05
N PHE A 190 -1.12 22.82 -13.61
CA PHE A 190 0.04 22.74 -14.49
C PHE A 190 -0.17 21.74 -15.63
N LEU A 191 -0.83 20.62 -15.37
CA LEU A 191 -1.11 19.57 -16.35
C LEU A 191 -2.39 19.81 -17.15
N ASP A 192 -3.02 20.99 -17.02
CA ASP A 192 -4.25 21.35 -17.70
C ASP A 192 -5.40 20.34 -17.42
N LEU A 193 -5.41 19.77 -16.20
CA LEU A 193 -6.47 18.88 -15.72
C LEU A 193 -7.64 19.67 -15.13
N GLU A 194 -8.81 19.03 -15.09
CA GLU A 194 -10.02 19.61 -14.50
C GLU A 194 -9.83 19.84 -12.99
N THR A 195 -10.12 21.06 -12.51
CA THR A 195 -9.96 21.42 -11.09
C THR A 195 -11.25 21.89 -10.42
N GLU A 196 -12.33 22.02 -11.18
CA GLU A 196 -13.66 22.40 -10.70
C GLU A 196 -14.57 21.16 -10.69
N LEU A 197 -15.38 21.01 -9.64
CA LEU A 197 -16.28 19.87 -9.41
C LEU A 197 -17.63 20.01 -10.13
#